data_AF-A0A522K2D0-F1
#
_entry.id   AF-A0A522K2D0-F1
#
_cell.length_a   1.000
_cell.length_b   1.000
_cell.length_c   1.000
_cell.angle_alpha   90.00
_cell.angle_beta   90.00
_cell.angle_gamma   90.00
#
_symmetry.space_group_name_H-M   'P 1'
#
loop_
_entity.id
_entity.type
_entity.pdbx_description
1 polymer ?
#
loop_
_entity_poly.entity_id
_entity_poly.type
_entity_poly.pdbx_seq_one_letter_code
_entity_poly.pdbx_strand_id
1 'polypeptide(L)'
;MFKHRFSLPLLAALAFGAGSLAVPQTAHADNLLIHRVQQEKGLHLPERGLTMGQVEKRYGTPLRKLQPRGGDTRRHPVIKRWEYAHYIVYFEHDHVIHSVLNTPAGNNLHPASAK
;
A
#
# COMPACT_ATOMS: atom_id res chain seq x y z
N MET A 1 56.66 26.92 47.15
CA MET A 1 55.75 26.22 46.21
C MET A 1 56.53 26.00 44.92
N PHE A 2 56.27 24.87 44.23
CA PHE A 2 57.06 24.21 43.18
C PHE A 2 58.22 23.30 43.66
N LYS A 3 57.93 22.00 43.70
CA LYS A 3 58.93 20.92 43.70
C LYS A 3 58.54 19.95 42.58
N HIS A 4 59.34 19.89 41.53
CA HIS A 4 59.19 18.91 40.46
C HIS A 4 59.65 17.53 40.95
N ARG A 5 58.86 16.48 40.74
CA ARG A 5 59.29 15.09 40.87
C ARG A 5 59.07 14.38 39.53
N PHE A 6 60.19 13.94 38.96
CA PHE A 6 60.34 13.06 37.81
C PHE A 6 59.51 11.78 37.94
N SER A 7 58.99 11.26 36.81
CA SER A 7 59.08 9.85 36.38
C SER A 7 58.52 9.67 34.95
N LEU A 8 59.39 9.35 33.99
CA LEU A 8 59.05 8.61 32.75
C LEU A 8 59.08 7.10 33.09
N PRO A 9 58.73 6.14 32.20
CA PRO A 9 57.69 6.06 31.15
C PRO A 9 56.92 4.71 31.25
N LEU A 10 55.74 4.55 30.62
CA LEU A 10 55.24 3.20 30.32
C LEU A 10 54.28 3.16 29.12
N LEU A 11 54.82 2.63 28.01
CA LEU A 11 54.21 1.72 27.04
C LEU A 11 52.68 1.47 27.11
N ALA A 12 51.99 1.74 26.00
CA ALA A 12 51.14 0.76 25.34
C ALA A 12 50.88 1.19 23.90
N ALA A 13 51.62 0.59 22.96
CA ALA A 13 51.27 0.59 21.55
C ALA A 13 50.01 -0.26 21.34
N LEU A 14 49.02 0.26 20.64
CA LEU A 14 47.87 -0.49 20.13
C LEU A 14 47.78 -0.23 18.62
N ALA A 15 48.40 -1.12 17.86
CA ALA A 15 48.20 -1.28 16.43
C ALA A 15 47.48 -2.61 16.22
N PHE A 16 46.22 -2.56 15.74
CA PHE A 16 45.47 -3.61 15.04
C PHE A 16 44.13 -2.93 14.66
N GLY A 17 43.79 -2.64 13.41
CA GLY A 17 43.88 -3.48 12.23
C GLY A 17 42.53 -4.16 12.00
N ALA A 18 41.68 -3.58 11.15
CA ALA A 18 40.67 -4.22 10.28
C ALA A 18 39.50 -3.25 10.00
N GLY A 19 39.51 -2.66 8.81
CA GLY A 19 38.39 -1.88 8.30
C GLY A 19 37.14 -2.74 8.21
N SER A 20 36.06 -2.31 8.84
CA SER A 20 34.74 -2.90 8.66
C SER A 20 34.27 -2.54 7.26
N LEU A 21 34.41 -3.46 6.31
CA LEU A 21 33.75 -3.39 5.01
C LEU A 21 32.24 -3.50 5.26
N ALA A 22 31.58 -2.36 5.42
CA ALA A 22 30.12 -2.28 5.40
C ALA A 22 29.65 -2.64 3.99
N VAL A 23 29.19 -3.88 3.82
CA VAL A 23 28.51 -4.31 2.60
C VAL A 23 27.22 -3.50 2.51
N PRO A 24 26.99 -2.69 1.46
CA PRO A 24 25.73 -1.97 1.32
C PRO A 24 24.64 -3.01 1.14
N GLN A 25 23.72 -3.09 2.10
CA GLN A 25 22.50 -3.88 1.96
C GLN A 25 21.70 -3.25 0.82
N THR A 26 21.64 -3.93 -0.33
CA THR A 26 20.76 -3.55 -1.43
C THR A 26 19.32 -3.67 -0.95
N ALA A 27 18.73 -2.54 -0.58
CA ALA A 27 17.31 -2.45 -0.29
C ALA A 27 16.55 -2.77 -1.59
N HIS A 28 15.91 -3.94 -1.65
CA HIS A 28 14.96 -4.27 -2.69
C HIS A 28 13.64 -3.56 -2.35
N ALA A 29 13.32 -2.50 -3.08
CA ALA A 29 12.03 -1.83 -2.98
C ALA A 29 11.00 -2.57 -3.82
N ASP A 30 9.97 -3.12 -3.17
CA ASP A 30 8.89 -3.84 -3.84
C ASP A 30 8.03 -2.90 -4.69
N ASN A 31 8.15 -3.02 -6.01
CA ASN A 31 7.47 -2.16 -7.00
C ASN A 31 6.03 -2.58 -7.33
N LEU A 32 5.45 -3.48 -6.53
CA LEU A 32 4.23 -4.19 -6.89
C LEU A 32 2.97 -3.30 -6.87
N LEU A 33 2.95 -2.26 -6.03
CA LEU A 33 1.81 -1.33 -5.93
C LEU A 33 1.72 -0.35 -7.12
N ILE A 34 2.85 0.08 -7.68
CA ILE A 34 2.88 1.07 -8.78
C ILE A 34 2.34 0.45 -10.07
N HIS A 35 2.68 -0.80 -10.34
CA HIS A 35 2.21 -1.52 -11.53
C HIS A 35 0.67 -1.69 -11.54
N ARG A 36 0.05 -1.86 -10.36
CA ARG A 36 -1.43 -1.98 -10.24
C ARG A 36 -2.15 -0.70 -10.70
N VAL A 37 -1.71 0.46 -10.23
CA VAL A 37 -2.33 1.75 -10.58
C VAL A 37 -2.19 2.04 -12.08
N GLN A 38 -1.10 1.57 -12.72
CA GLN A 38 -0.95 1.70 -14.17
C GLN A 38 -1.92 0.78 -14.94
N GLN A 39 -2.14 -0.44 -14.47
CA GLN A 39 -3.07 -1.37 -15.10
C GLN A 39 -4.53 -0.91 -15.01
N GLU A 40 -4.91 -0.20 -13.93
CA GLU A 40 -6.21 0.45 -13.78
C GLU A 40 -6.48 1.52 -14.85
N LYS A 41 -5.44 2.26 -15.29
CA LYS A 41 -5.60 3.30 -16.32
C LYS A 41 -5.89 2.75 -17.71
N GLY A 42 -5.55 1.48 -17.97
CA GLY A 42 -5.82 0.82 -19.25
C GLY A 42 -7.24 0.30 -19.40
N LEU A 43 -8.02 0.27 -18.32
CA LEU A 43 -9.40 -0.22 -18.31
C LEU A 43 -10.37 0.96 -18.14
N HIS A 44 -11.42 1.01 -18.96
CA HIS A 44 -12.51 1.95 -18.77
C HIS A 44 -13.29 1.55 -17.52
N LEU A 45 -12.84 1.99 -16.35
CA LEU A 45 -13.52 1.79 -15.08
C LEU A 45 -14.50 2.93 -14.79
N PRO A 46 -15.56 2.70 -14.00
CA PRO A 46 -16.40 3.79 -13.51
C PRO A 46 -15.57 4.81 -12.74
N GLU A 47 -15.62 6.05 -13.22
CA GLU A 47 -14.94 7.18 -12.58
C GLU A 47 -15.64 7.61 -11.29
N ARG A 48 -14.87 8.25 -10.41
CA ARG A 48 -15.39 8.81 -9.15
C ARG A 48 -16.49 9.83 -9.42
N GLY A 49 -17.56 9.79 -8.63
CA GLY A 49 -18.69 10.72 -8.72
C GLY A 49 -19.86 10.25 -9.58
N LEU A 50 -19.69 9.23 -10.45
CA LEU A 50 -20.81 8.64 -11.19
C LEU A 50 -21.87 8.09 -10.24
N THR A 51 -23.14 8.29 -10.57
CA THR A 51 -24.25 7.70 -9.82
C THR A 51 -24.40 6.21 -10.13
N MET A 52 -24.98 5.44 -9.22
CA MET A 52 -25.27 4.01 -9.43
C MET A 52 -26.04 3.77 -10.75
N GLY A 53 -27.02 4.61 -11.07
CA GLY A 53 -27.78 4.51 -12.32
C GLY A 53 -26.95 4.83 -13.56
N GLN A 54 -26.04 5.80 -13.50
CA GLN A 54 -25.10 6.08 -14.60
C GLN A 54 -24.12 4.93 -14.80
N VAL A 55 -23.65 4.31 -13.72
CA VAL A 55 -22.80 3.13 -13.79
C VAL A 55 -23.56 1.98 -14.45
N GLU A 56 -24.77 1.69 -14.00
CA GLU A 56 -25.58 0.60 -14.57
C GLU A 56 -25.90 0.84 -16.06
N LYS A 57 -26.20 2.09 -16.44
CA LYS A 57 -26.46 2.46 -17.83
C LYS A 57 -25.24 2.31 -18.75
N ARG A 58 -24.04 2.64 -18.26
CA ARG A 58 -22.80 2.67 -19.08
C ARG A 58 -22.04 1.34 -19.05
N TYR A 59 -22.07 0.64 -17.93
CA TYR A 59 -21.27 -0.57 -17.68
C TYR A 59 -22.12 -1.84 -17.53
N GLY A 60 -23.45 -1.70 -17.54
CA GLY A 60 -24.40 -2.81 -17.38
C GLY A 60 -24.71 -3.13 -15.92
N THR A 61 -25.57 -4.14 -15.72
CA THR A 61 -25.94 -4.61 -14.38
C THR A 61 -24.75 -5.32 -13.71
N PRO A 62 -24.51 -5.09 -12.40
CA PRO A 62 -23.46 -5.81 -11.70
C PRO A 62 -23.77 -7.30 -11.59
N LEU A 63 -22.73 -8.15 -11.59
CA LEU A 63 -22.87 -9.59 -11.37
C LEU A 63 -23.42 -9.88 -9.97
N ARG A 64 -22.95 -9.12 -8.97
CA ARG A 64 -23.38 -9.26 -7.59
C ARG A 64 -23.33 -7.94 -6.84
N LYS A 65 -24.37 -7.68 -6.04
CA LYS A 65 -24.38 -6.60 -5.05
C LYS A 65 -23.94 -7.21 -3.71
N LEU A 66 -22.69 -6.96 -3.32
CA LEU A 66 -22.11 -7.50 -2.10
C LEU A 66 -22.74 -6.84 -0.87
N GLN A 67 -22.64 -7.51 0.28
CA GLN A 67 -23.09 -6.94 1.55
C GLN A 67 -22.41 -5.59 1.79
N PRO A 68 -23.18 -4.54 2.12
CA PRO A 68 -22.63 -3.24 2.45
C PRO A 68 -21.78 -3.32 3.72
N ARG A 69 -20.86 -2.36 3.90
CA ARG A 69 -19.97 -2.30 5.08
C ARG A 69 -19.96 -0.89 5.65
N GLY A 70 -19.66 -0.78 6.94
CA GLY A 70 -19.79 0.48 7.68
C GLY A 70 -21.24 0.83 7.97
N GLY A 71 -21.48 2.09 8.33
CA GLY A 71 -22.78 2.57 8.81
C GLY A 71 -22.91 2.63 10.33
N ASP A 72 -21.88 2.25 11.09
CA ASP A 72 -21.94 2.22 12.56
C ASP A 72 -22.06 3.63 13.16
N THR A 73 -21.52 4.64 12.47
CA THR A 73 -21.58 6.05 12.89
C THR A 73 -21.73 6.95 11.67
N ARG A 74 -22.14 8.21 11.89
CA ARG A 74 -22.20 9.22 10.82
C ARG A 74 -20.84 9.47 10.14
N ARG A 75 -19.73 9.28 10.87
CA ARG A 75 -18.36 9.40 10.33
C ARG A 75 -17.89 8.14 9.61
N HIS A 76 -18.62 7.03 9.73
CA HIS A 76 -18.34 5.77 9.06
C HIS A 76 -19.53 5.44 8.13
N PRO A 77 -19.61 6.09 6.96
CA PRO A 77 -20.76 5.92 6.07
C PRO A 77 -20.87 4.50 5.55
N VAL A 78 -22.07 4.12 5.13
CA VAL A 78 -22.32 2.82 4.50
C VAL A 78 -21.69 2.81 3.11
N ILE A 79 -20.82 1.83 2.87
CA ILE A 79 -20.18 1.58 1.59
C ILE A 79 -20.87 0.40 0.90
N LYS A 80 -21.56 0.68 -0.21
CA LYS A 80 -22.13 -0.32 -1.11
C LYS A 80 -21.06 -0.81 -2.08
N ARG A 81 -21.11 -2.09 -2.42
CA ARG A 81 -20.08 -2.74 -3.24
C ARG A 81 -20.72 -3.56 -4.33
N TRP A 82 -20.45 -3.21 -5.58
CA TRP A 82 -20.96 -3.92 -6.75
C TRP A 82 -19.81 -4.62 -7.46
N GLU A 83 -19.97 -5.92 -7.68
CA GLU A 83 -18.99 -6.79 -8.32
C GLU A 83 -19.31 -6.92 -9.81
N TYR A 84 -18.30 -6.68 -10.64
CA TYR A 84 -18.26 -6.94 -12.06
C TYR A 84 -17.21 -8.02 -12.33
N ALA A 85 -17.16 -8.53 -13.57
CA ALA A 85 -16.30 -9.66 -13.92
C ALA A 85 -14.81 -9.48 -13.54
N HIS A 86 -14.29 -8.26 -13.70
CA HIS A 86 -12.86 -7.97 -13.50
C HIS A 86 -12.58 -6.89 -12.46
N TYR A 87 -13.60 -6.33 -11.80
CA TYR A 87 -13.43 -5.23 -10.87
C TYR A 87 -14.61 -5.09 -9.90
N ILE A 88 -14.40 -4.37 -8.81
CA ILE A 88 -15.43 -4.01 -7.83
C ILE A 88 -15.55 -2.49 -7.78
N VAL A 89 -16.79 -1.99 -7.84
CA VAL A 89 -17.12 -0.58 -7.70
C VAL A 89 -17.66 -0.34 -6.30
N TYR A 90 -17.06 0.63 -5.62
CA TYR A 90 -17.42 1.06 -4.28
C TYR A 90 -18.22 2.34 -4.37
N PHE A 91 -19.35 2.38 -3.67
CA PHE A 91 -20.23 3.53 -3.62
C PHE A 91 -20.41 3.98 -2.18
N GLU A 92 -20.37 5.29 -1.99
CA GLU A 92 -20.87 5.94 -0.78
C GLU A 92 -22.16 6.66 -1.17
N HIS A 93 -23.23 6.51 -0.38
CA HIS A 93 -24.57 6.92 -0.81
C HIS A 93 -24.88 6.31 -2.17
N ASP A 94 -25.09 7.09 -3.23
CA ASP A 94 -25.33 6.64 -4.59
C ASP A 94 -24.20 6.96 -5.57
N HIS A 95 -23.06 7.47 -5.07
CA HIS A 95 -21.94 7.91 -5.91
C HIS A 95 -20.74 6.98 -5.81
N VAL A 96 -20.08 6.75 -6.94
CA VAL A 96 -18.81 6.02 -7.01
C VAL A 96 -17.76 6.77 -6.20
N ILE A 97 -17.13 6.08 -5.25
CA ILE A 97 -15.94 6.56 -4.57
C ILE A 97 -14.67 5.95 -5.17
N HIS A 98 -14.71 4.68 -5.60
CA HIS A 98 -13.53 4.00 -6.15
C HIS A 98 -13.91 2.75 -6.95
N SER A 99 -13.07 2.37 -7.91
CA SER A 99 -13.20 1.16 -8.71
C SER A 99 -11.86 0.41 -8.67
N VAL A 100 -11.86 -0.86 -8.30
CA VAL A 100 -10.64 -1.65 -8.04
C VAL A 100 -10.65 -2.93 -8.87
N LEU A 101 -9.55 -3.27 -9.53
CA LEU A 101 -9.42 -4.52 -10.30
C LEU A 101 -9.44 -5.76 -9.42
N ASN A 102 -10.02 -6.84 -9.94
CA ASN A 102 -9.98 -8.16 -9.35
C ASN A 102 -8.73 -8.90 -9.89
N THR A 103 -7.67 -8.99 -9.09
CA THR A 103 -6.44 -9.69 -9.50
C THR A 103 -6.48 -11.18 -9.11
N PRO A 104 -5.97 -12.10 -9.97
CA PRO A 104 -5.88 -13.52 -9.66
C PRO A 104 -5.08 -13.85 -8.39
N ALA A 105 -4.12 -12.99 -8.02
CA ALA A 105 -3.26 -13.17 -6.85
C ALA A 105 -3.95 -12.83 -5.51
N GLY A 106 -5.22 -12.50 -5.52
CA GLY A 106 -5.95 -12.21 -4.30
C GLY A 106 -7.26 -11.55 -4.64
N ASN A 107 -8.32 -12.36 -4.58
CA ASN A 107 -9.61 -11.91 -4.10
C ASN A 107 -9.44 -10.69 -3.17
N ASN A 108 -10.17 -9.59 -3.46
CA ASN A 108 -10.15 -8.31 -2.73
C ASN A 108 -10.48 -8.40 -1.21
N LEU A 109 -10.54 -9.62 -0.69
CA LEU A 109 -10.70 -10.00 0.71
C LEU A 109 -9.37 -9.90 1.48
N HIS A 110 -8.21 -10.17 0.86
CA HIS A 110 -6.90 -10.16 1.52
C HIS A 110 -5.76 -9.66 0.60
N PRO A 111 -5.41 -8.36 0.64
CA PRO A 111 -4.37 -7.79 -0.22
C PRO A 111 -2.95 -8.29 0.10
N ALA A 112 -2.73 -8.91 1.28
CA ALA A 112 -1.44 -9.45 1.71
C ALA A 112 -1.09 -10.82 1.08
N SER A 113 -2.02 -11.45 0.37
CA SER A 113 -1.80 -12.77 -0.24
C SER A 113 -1.31 -12.72 -1.69
N ALA A 114 -1.07 -11.52 -2.22
CA ALA A 114 -0.46 -11.36 -3.53
C ALA A 114 1.01 -11.80 -3.48
N LYS A 115 1.28 -13.03 -3.94
CA LYS A 115 2.62 -13.61 -4.08
C LYS A 115 3.21 -13.28 -5.45
#